data_AF-A0A3D2JA11-F1
#
_entry.id   AF-A0A3D2JA11-F1
#
_cell.length_a   1.000
_cell.length_b   1.000
_cell.length_c   1.000
_cell.angle_alpha   90.00
_cell.angle_beta   90.00
_cell.angle_gamma   90.00
#
_symmetry.space_group_name_H-M   'P 1'
#
loop_
_entity.id
_entity.type
_entity.pdbx_description
1 polymer ?
#
loop_
_entity_poly.entity_id
_entity_poly.type
_entity_poly.pdbx_seq_one_letter_code
_entity_poly.pdbx_strand_id
1 'polypeptide(L)'
;MALPSDNQHVTYQLQFRKCGKTSCSTCRDGQGHGPYWYAYWREGTRLRSGYVGKVNPYQSVESNQENTGTPSDAIARRSSSNEQRHTSEKAHTVESYDITSVPA
;
A
#
# COMPACT_ATOMS: atom_id res chain seq x y z
N MET A 1 -11.06 -15.54 -7.23
CA MET A 1 -10.51 -16.56 -6.31
C MET A 1 -11.17 -16.34 -4.97
N ALA A 2 -11.77 -17.37 -4.39
CA ALA A 2 -12.24 -17.29 -3.00
C ALA A 2 -11.01 -17.18 -2.09
N LEU A 3 -11.08 -16.33 -1.07
CA LEU A 3 -10.11 -16.31 0.01
C LEU A 3 -10.56 -17.33 1.09
N PRO A 4 -9.63 -17.88 1.88
CA PRO A 4 -9.96 -18.86 2.91
C PRO A 4 -10.93 -18.26 3.96
N SER A 5 -11.81 -19.10 4.51
CA SER A 5 -12.68 -18.73 5.63
C SER A 5 -11.91 -18.68 6.96
N ASP A 6 -12.44 -17.96 7.94
CA ASP A 6 -11.80 -17.61 9.22
C ASP A 6 -11.23 -18.80 10.02
N ASN A 7 -11.85 -19.98 9.94
CA ASN A 7 -11.45 -21.18 10.70
C ASN A 7 -10.58 -22.19 9.91
N GLN A 8 -9.93 -21.74 8.83
CA GLN A 8 -9.15 -22.64 7.98
C GLN A 8 -7.65 -22.44 8.16
N HIS A 9 -6.88 -23.54 8.19
CA HIS A 9 -5.42 -23.42 8.21
C HIS A 9 -4.92 -22.96 6.84
N VAL A 10 -4.28 -21.78 6.84
CA VAL A 10 -3.71 -21.14 5.66
C VAL A 10 -2.20 -21.04 5.80
N THR A 11 -1.49 -21.43 4.74
CA THR A 11 -0.05 -21.18 4.61
C THR A 11 0.18 -20.08 3.60
N TYR A 12 1.00 -19.08 3.94
CA TYR A 12 1.38 -18.00 3.04
C TYR A 12 2.79 -18.20 2.50
N GLN A 13 2.98 -17.96 1.20
CA GLN A 13 4.29 -18.08 0.54
C GLN A 13 4.50 -16.96 -0.49
N LEU A 14 5.73 -16.44 -0.56
CA LEU A 14 6.20 -15.53 -1.60
C LEU A 14 6.50 -16.28 -2.91
N GLN A 15 5.97 -15.79 -4.03
CA GLN A 15 6.17 -16.38 -5.35
C GLN A 15 6.43 -15.34 -6.44
N PHE A 16 7.34 -15.65 -7.36
CA PHE A 16 7.53 -14.91 -8.60
C PHE A 16 6.63 -15.46 -9.71
N ARG A 17 6.14 -14.60 -10.60
CA ARG A 17 5.27 -14.94 -11.72
C ARG A 17 5.82 -14.43 -13.04
N LYS A 18 5.80 -15.29 -14.06
CA LYS A 18 6.13 -14.91 -15.44
C LYS A 18 4.88 -14.29 -16.09
N CYS A 19 5.03 -13.14 -16.77
CA CYS A 19 3.90 -12.47 -17.42
C CYS A 19 3.56 -13.02 -18.81
N GLY A 20 4.37 -13.92 -19.36
CA GLY A 20 4.17 -14.54 -20.68
C GLY A 20 4.54 -13.65 -21.88
N LYS A 21 4.90 -12.38 -21.68
CA LYS A 21 5.33 -11.49 -22.76
C LYS A 21 6.77 -11.83 -23.19
N THR A 22 6.96 -12.07 -24.49
CA THR A 22 8.28 -12.38 -25.08
C THR A 22 9.28 -11.22 -24.95
N SER A 23 8.78 -9.98 -24.92
CA SER A 23 9.60 -8.77 -24.75
C SER A 23 9.96 -8.44 -23.30
N CYS A 24 9.48 -9.19 -22.32
CA CYS A 24 9.73 -8.88 -20.92
C CYS A 24 11.11 -9.38 -20.47
N SER A 25 12.09 -8.48 -20.40
CA SER A 25 13.45 -8.77 -19.88
C SER A 25 13.42 -9.29 -18.45
N THR A 26 12.61 -8.71 -17.56
CA THR A 26 12.45 -9.18 -16.16
C THR A 26 12.06 -10.66 -16.08
N CYS A 27 11.22 -11.13 -17.01
CA CYS A 27 10.79 -12.52 -17.08
C CYS A 27 11.78 -13.41 -17.85
N ARG A 28 12.47 -12.89 -18.87
CA ARG A 28 13.43 -13.65 -19.66
C ARG A 28 14.74 -13.88 -18.91
N ASP A 29 15.26 -12.82 -18.31
CA ASP A 29 16.62 -12.78 -17.76
C ASP A 29 16.63 -13.00 -16.23
N GLY A 30 15.46 -12.91 -15.57
CA GLY A 30 15.32 -13.02 -14.11
C GLY A 30 14.23 -14.00 -13.65
N GLN A 31 13.92 -13.98 -12.35
CA GLN A 31 12.92 -14.90 -11.73
C GLN A 31 11.47 -14.61 -12.17
N GLY A 32 11.19 -13.44 -12.75
CA GLY A 32 9.85 -12.97 -13.09
C GLY A 32 9.40 -11.83 -12.18
N HIS A 33 8.13 -11.43 -12.32
CA HIS A 33 7.55 -10.37 -11.50
C HIS A 33 7.25 -10.86 -10.09
N GLY A 34 7.54 -10.03 -9.09
CA GLY A 34 7.28 -10.34 -7.70
C GLY A 34 8.49 -10.00 -6.81
N PRO A 35 8.58 -10.61 -5.62
CA PRO A 35 7.71 -11.68 -5.16
C PRO A 35 6.33 -11.19 -4.73
N TYR A 36 5.32 -12.05 -4.89
CA TYR A 36 3.95 -11.80 -4.44
C TYR A 36 3.52 -12.86 -3.42
N TRP A 37 2.70 -12.47 -2.47
CA TRP A 37 2.08 -13.37 -1.52
C TRP A 37 0.95 -14.17 -2.17
N TYR A 38 1.02 -15.48 -1.93
CA TYR A 38 -0.04 -16.43 -2.21
C TYR A 38 -0.44 -17.14 -0.92
N ALA A 39 -1.73 -17.35 -0.77
CA ALA A 39 -2.33 -18.17 0.28
C ALA A 39 -2.58 -19.59 -0.25
N TYR A 40 -2.36 -20.59 0.58
CA TYR A 40 -2.62 -22.00 0.31
C TYR A 40 -3.47 -22.60 1.42
N TRP A 41 -4.56 -23.27 1.05
CA TRP A 41 -5.48 -23.89 2.01
C TRP A 41 -6.15 -25.12 1.41
N ARG A 42 -6.71 -25.98 2.27
CA ARG A 42 -7.50 -27.14 1.84
C ARG A 42 -8.98 -26.83 1.87
N GLU A 43 -9.65 -27.02 0.75
CA GLU A 43 -11.11 -27.01 0.63
C GLU A 43 -11.58 -28.46 0.40
N GLY A 44 -11.97 -29.13 1.49
CA GLY A 44 -12.22 -30.57 1.49
C GLY A 44 -10.95 -31.34 1.08
N THR A 45 -11.03 -32.12 0.01
CA THR A 45 -9.91 -32.89 -0.53
C THR A 45 -9.00 -32.10 -1.48
N ARG A 46 -9.40 -30.89 -1.89
CA ARG A 46 -8.68 -30.10 -2.90
C ARG A 46 -7.78 -29.06 -2.25
N LEU A 47 -6.53 -28.99 -2.71
CA LEU A 47 -5.64 -27.86 -2.41
C LEU A 47 -6.06 -26.66 -3.27
N ARG A 48 -6.27 -25.53 -2.62
CA ARG A 48 -6.58 -24.24 -3.26
C ARG A 48 -5.45 -23.26 -3.03
N SER A 49 -5.38 -22.29 -3.93
CA SER A 49 -4.46 -21.17 -3.83
C SER A 49 -5.14 -19.87 -4.22
N GLY A 50 -4.74 -18.77 -3.57
CA GLY A 50 -5.27 -17.44 -3.82
C GLY A 50 -4.15 -16.40 -3.87
N TYR A 51 -4.26 -15.44 -4.77
CA TYR A 51 -3.36 -14.28 -4.82
C TYR A 51 -3.73 -13.31 -3.71
N VAL A 52 -2.75 -12.93 -2.89
CA VAL A 52 -2.94 -11.98 -1.78
C VAL A 52 -2.46 -10.59 -2.19
N GLY A 53 -1.26 -10.48 -2.75
CA GLY A 53 -0.71 -9.19 -3.15
C GLY A 53 0.77 -9.04 -2.86
N LYS A 54 1.23 -7.80 -2.67
CA LYS A 54 2.63 -7.48 -2.36
C LYS A 54 2.90 -7.34 -0.85
N VAL A 55 1.87 -7.00 -0.08
CA VAL A 55 1.96 -6.75 1.36
C VAL A 55 1.92 -8.07 2.11
N ASN A 56 2.78 -8.21 3.13
CA ASN A 56 2.78 -9.38 4.00
C ASN A 56 1.47 -9.42 4.81
N PRO A 57 0.66 -10.48 4.69
CA PRO A 57 -0.61 -10.59 5.40
C PRO A 57 -0.45 -10.58 6.93
N TYR A 58 0.73 -10.96 7.45
CA TYR A 58 1.01 -10.88 8.89
C TYR A 58 1.32 -9.46 9.37
N GLN A 59 1.64 -8.53 8.47
CA GLN A 59 1.96 -7.13 8.82
C GLN A 59 0.75 -6.21 8.66
N SER A 60 -0.30 -6.63 7.95
CA SER A 60 -1.49 -5.79 7.70
C SER A 60 -2.53 -5.81 8.82
N VAL A 61 -2.34 -6.62 9.87
CA VAL A 61 -3.31 -6.74 10.99
C VAL A 61 -3.17 -5.66 12.07
N GLU A 62 -2.14 -4.81 11.99
CA GLU A 62 -1.84 -3.81 13.05
C GLU A 62 -2.46 -2.42 12.82
N SER A 63 -3.29 -2.22 11.79
CA SER A 63 -3.90 -0.91 11.50
C SER A 63 -5.41 -1.00 11.24
N ASN A 64 -6.20 -0.66 12.25
CA ASN A 64 -7.67 -0.43 12.29
C ASN A 64 -8.51 -1.48 13.04
N GLN A 65 -8.44 -1.46 14.37
CA GLN A 65 -9.58 -1.78 15.23
C GLN A 65 -9.83 -0.62 16.19
N GLU A 66 -10.48 0.46 15.72
CA GLU A 66 -11.29 1.36 16.55
C GLU A 66 -12.04 2.36 15.66
N ASN A 67 -13.16 1.92 15.09
CA ASN A 67 -14.26 2.84 14.80
C ASN A 67 -15.59 2.08 14.83
N THR A 68 -15.95 1.58 16.01
CA THR A 68 -17.36 1.36 16.34
C THR A 68 -17.93 2.68 16.86
N GLY A 69 -18.00 3.69 15.99
CA GLY A 69 -18.78 4.90 16.25
C GLY A 69 -20.26 4.58 16.09
N THR A 70 -20.92 4.21 17.20
CA THR A 70 -22.37 4.29 17.34
C THR A 70 -22.81 5.77 17.19
N PRO A 71 -23.65 6.14 16.23
CA PRO A 71 -24.22 7.48 16.20
C PRO A 71 -25.50 7.48 17.04
N SER A 72 -25.38 7.85 18.32
CA SER A 72 -26.53 8.35 19.07
C SER A 72 -26.04 9.46 19.98
N ASP A 73 -26.69 10.61 19.84
CA ASP A 73 -26.57 11.82 20.67
C ASP A 73 -25.36 12.73 20.44
N ALA A 74 -25.36 13.46 19.31
CA ALA A 74 -24.66 14.74 19.22
C ALA A 74 -25.32 15.69 18.19
N ILE A 75 -26.57 16.09 18.44
CA ILE A 75 -27.06 17.37 17.93
C ILE A 75 -26.77 18.41 19.00
N ALA A 76 -25.76 19.26 18.80
CA ALA A 76 -25.86 20.70 19.11
C ALA A 76 -24.59 21.48 18.72
N ARG A 77 -24.85 22.70 18.22
CA ARG A 77 -24.00 23.91 18.21
C ARG A 77 -23.11 24.15 17.00
N ARG A 78 -23.82 24.67 16.00
CA ARG A 78 -23.38 25.66 15.01
C ARG A 78 -22.74 26.87 15.69
N SER A 79 -21.57 27.29 15.20
CA SER A 79 -21.12 28.69 15.24
C SER A 79 -20.17 28.91 14.08
N SER A 80 -20.72 29.55 13.04
CA SER A 80 -20.02 30.05 11.88
C SER A 80 -19.14 31.24 12.29
N SER A 81 -17.84 31.18 11.99
CA SER A 81 -17.06 32.34 11.56
C SER A 81 -15.70 31.86 11.05
N ASN A 82 -15.55 31.73 9.74
CA ASN A 82 -14.22 31.75 9.13
C ASN A 82 -14.35 32.51 7.81
N GLU A 83 -14.24 33.82 7.92
CA GLU A 83 -14.22 34.74 6.79
C GLU A 83 -12.87 34.64 6.09
N GLN A 84 -12.94 34.37 4.80
CA GLN A 84 -11.83 34.21 3.89
C GLN A 84 -11.10 35.55 3.68
N ARG A 85 -9.77 35.55 3.78
CA ARG A 85 -8.92 36.46 2.99
C ARG A 85 -7.79 35.68 2.35
N HIS A 86 -7.99 35.37 1.07
CA HIS A 86 -6.95 35.05 0.10
C HIS A 86 -6.68 36.33 -0.67
N THR A 87 -5.49 36.91 -0.53
CA THR A 87 -4.85 37.65 -1.62
C THR A 87 -3.36 37.40 -1.56
N SER A 88 -2.81 37.15 -2.75
CA SER A 88 -1.40 37.06 -3.12
C SER A 88 -0.53 38.13 -2.44
N GLU A 89 0.78 37.94 -2.29
CA GLU A 89 1.72 38.44 -3.30
C GLU A 89 3.14 37.91 -3.12
N LYS A 90 3.83 37.92 -4.27
CA LYS A 90 5.14 37.39 -4.61
C LYS A 90 6.29 37.98 -3.78
N ALA A 91 7.36 37.19 -3.69
CA ALA A 91 8.73 37.50 -4.14
C ALA A 91 9.78 37.08 -3.11
N HIS A 92 10.75 36.27 -3.51
CA HIS A 92 12.14 36.73 -3.40
C HIS A 92 13.09 35.99 -4.32
N THR A 93 13.80 36.83 -5.04
CA THR A 93 15.02 36.70 -5.84
C THR A 93 16.06 35.70 -5.35
N VAL A 94 16.71 35.10 -6.35
CA VAL A 94 17.92 34.29 -6.32
C VAL A 94 19.13 35.05 -5.78
N GLU A 95 19.90 34.45 -4.88
CA GLU A 95 21.31 34.80 -4.70
C GLU A 95 22.17 33.54 -4.73
N SER A 96 23.01 33.51 -5.74
CA SER A 96 24.07 32.58 -6.05
C SER A 96 25.21 32.67 -5.04
N TYR A 97 25.78 31.52 -4.64
CA TYR A 97 27.18 31.47 -4.24
C TYR A 97 27.87 30.30 -4.93
N ASP A 98 28.93 30.67 -5.64
CA ASP A 98 29.86 29.81 -6.37
C ASP A 98 31.03 29.51 -5.42
N ILE A 99 31.33 28.24 -5.18
CA ILE A 99 32.56 27.83 -4.49
C ILE A 99 33.22 26.73 -5.33
N THR A 100 34.05 27.18 -6.27
CA THR A 100 35.22 26.44 -6.73
C THR A 100 36.38 26.77 -5.81
N SER A 101 36.98 25.78 -5.14
CA SER A 101 38.45 25.58 -5.02
C SER A 101 38.81 24.50 -3.97
N VAL A 102 39.21 23.33 -4.46
CA VAL A 102 40.35 22.52 -3.96
C VAL A 102 41.66 23.16 -4.48
N PRO A 103 42.90 22.91 -4.00
CA PRO A 103 43.42 21.81 -3.15
C PRO A 103 44.51 22.22 -2.10
N ALA A 104 45.00 21.25 -1.30
CA ALA A 104 46.42 20.90 -1.11
C ALA A 104 46.54 19.66 -0.20
#